data_AF-A0AAX2UY69-F1
#
_entry.id   AF-A0AAX2UY69-F1
#
_cell.length_a   1.000
_cell.length_b   1.000
_cell.length_c   1.000
_cell.angle_alpha   90.00
_cell.angle_beta   90.00
_cell.angle_gamma   90.00
#
_symmetry.space_group_name_H-M   'P 1'
#
loop_
_entity.id
_entity.type
_entity.pdbx_description
1 polymer ?
#
loop_
_entity_poly.entity_id
_entity_poly.type
_entity_poly.pdbx_seq_one_letter_code
_entity_poly.pdbx_strand_id
1 'polypeptide(L)'
;MAQHKSGVNTPLWEPVCWICCIGLALLSCLLLQLADALSPLYLLLNVLVAIAAALWTSSHFHQHTLRHRAGEEQTVATDPLAHSIIGLEQVCEKALPIWSQQIESSRQQTEAAMIDLTQRFSGLANKLEEAVNASHLAAGELGDANSRGMAGVLSESQQQLNEVVAILHSAQANRDAMLGEIKSLTTYTIELNTMAMDVAKIASQTNLLALNAAIEAARAGEAGRGFAVVADEVRNLSRLSSETAQKMTDKVDTINTAIGRAFQIAENAAARDHASALNSEQTIEQVLARFRHATDSLAESASLLQNESTDIHREISSVIVSLQFQDRVSQILSHVRQNMESLSSHLVASEQSSNATGPIQIDANRWLAEMELSYATDEQRNIHHGRTTRSVNAQPSSADITFF
;
A
#
# COMPACT_ATOMS: atom_id res chain seq x y z
N MET A 1 -22.28 -69.76 -22.26
CA MET A 1 -22.04 -69.11 -23.57
C MET A 1 -21.94 -67.62 -23.30
N ALA A 2 -20.78 -67.10 -22.89
CA ALA A 2 -19.57 -66.81 -23.64
C ALA A 2 -19.66 -65.46 -24.39
N GLN A 3 -19.24 -64.40 -23.66
CA GLN A 3 -18.88 -63.10 -24.20
C GLN A 3 -17.50 -63.21 -24.89
N HIS A 4 -17.35 -62.73 -26.12
CA HIS A 4 -16.04 -62.59 -26.76
C HIS A 4 -15.66 -61.11 -26.87
N LYS A 5 -14.75 -60.68 -26.00
CA LYS A 5 -13.96 -59.45 -26.12
C LYS A 5 -13.04 -59.59 -27.35
N SER A 6 -13.00 -58.59 -28.22
CA SER A 6 -11.87 -58.34 -29.12
C SER A 6 -11.13 -57.10 -28.63
N GLY A 7 -10.17 -57.33 -27.73
CA GLY A 7 -9.21 -56.32 -27.32
C GLY A 7 -8.29 -55.98 -28.49
N VAL A 8 -8.18 -54.69 -28.80
CA VAL A 8 -7.06 -54.17 -29.59
C VAL A 8 -5.80 -54.41 -28.73
N ASN A 9 -5.00 -55.40 -29.12
CA ASN A 9 -3.66 -55.60 -28.58
C ASN A 9 -2.76 -54.47 -29.10
N THR A 10 -2.86 -53.27 -28.52
CA THR A 10 -1.70 -52.38 -28.47
C THR A 10 -0.62 -53.17 -27.72
N PRO A 11 0.61 -53.31 -28.23
CA PRO A 11 1.65 -53.97 -27.47
C PRO A 11 1.83 -53.18 -26.16
N LEU A 12 1.32 -53.73 -25.06
CA LEU A 12 1.46 -53.21 -23.70
C LEU A 12 2.93 -52.92 -23.33
N TRP A 13 3.87 -53.40 -24.13
CA TRP A 13 5.31 -53.25 -24.01
C TRP A 13 5.83 -51.81 -24.22
N GLU A 14 5.24 -50.97 -25.08
CA GLU A 14 5.74 -49.60 -25.28
C GLU A 14 5.58 -48.67 -24.05
N PRO A 15 4.39 -48.56 -23.43
CA PRO A 15 4.24 -47.75 -22.22
C PRO A 15 4.98 -48.39 -21.03
N VAL A 16 5.04 -49.72 -20.96
CA VAL A 16 5.76 -50.45 -19.88
C VAL A 16 7.28 -50.19 -19.97
N CYS A 17 7.87 -50.11 -21.17
CA CYS A 17 9.28 -49.77 -21.33
C CYS A 17 9.60 -48.34 -20.88
N TRP A 18 8.77 -47.36 -21.21
CA TRP A 18 8.96 -45.98 -20.75
C TRP A 18 8.78 -45.84 -19.24
N ILE A 19 7.78 -46.51 -18.68
CA ILE A 19 7.54 -46.53 -17.22
C ILE A 19 8.69 -47.25 -16.49
N CYS A 20 9.25 -48.34 -17.04
CA CYS A 20 10.42 -49.01 -16.47
C CYS A 20 11.70 -48.16 -16.58
N CYS A 21 11.91 -47.41 -17.67
CA CYS A 21 13.06 -46.54 -17.82
C CYS A 21 12.99 -45.32 -16.89
N ILE A 22 11.82 -44.69 -16.77
CA ILE A 22 11.58 -43.59 -15.83
C ILE A 22 11.67 -44.11 -14.38
N GLY A 23 11.13 -45.30 -14.11
CA GLY A 23 11.23 -45.96 -12.81
C GLY A 23 12.67 -46.27 -12.41
N LEU A 24 13.50 -46.78 -13.32
CA LEU A 24 14.93 -47.04 -13.07
C LEU A 24 15.72 -45.74 -12.89
N ALA A 25 15.40 -44.67 -13.63
CA ALA A 25 16.03 -43.36 -13.47
C ALA A 25 15.67 -42.72 -12.13
N LEU A 26 14.40 -42.81 -11.70
CA LEU A 26 13.94 -42.32 -10.40
C LEU A 26 14.52 -43.15 -9.24
N LEU A 27 14.61 -44.48 -9.40
CA LEU A 27 15.23 -45.36 -8.41
C LEU A 27 16.74 -45.08 -8.28
N SER A 28 17.43 -44.82 -9.40
CA SER A 28 18.84 -44.41 -9.43
C SER A 28 19.04 -43.06 -8.73
N CYS A 29 18.15 -42.09 -8.98
CA CYS A 29 18.21 -40.77 -8.36
C CYS A 29 17.90 -40.83 -6.85
N LEU A 30 16.96 -41.69 -6.43
CA LEU A 30 16.61 -41.95 -5.04
C LEU A 30 17.77 -42.63 -4.30
N LEU A 31 18.44 -43.60 -4.94
CA LEU A 31 19.60 -44.28 -4.38
C LEU A 31 20.83 -43.37 -4.29
N LEU A 32 20.98 -42.38 -5.19
CA LEU A 32 22.02 -41.34 -5.10
C LEU A 32 21.82 -40.42 -3.88
N GLN A 33 20.58 -40.16 -3.48
CA GLN A 33 20.26 -39.33 -2.30
C GLN A 33 20.41 -40.09 -0.96
N LEU A 34 20.49 -41.42 -0.99
CA LEU A 34 20.52 -42.27 0.21
C LEU A 34 21.90 -42.88 0.53
N ALA A 35 22.91 -42.69 -0.33
CA ALA A 35 24.19 -43.39 -0.21
C ALA A 35 25.35 -42.43 0.13
N ASP A 36 25.50 -42.12 1.42
CA ASP A 36 26.63 -41.31 1.95
C ASP A 36 27.97 -42.07 2.02
N ALA A 37 28.04 -43.31 1.52
CA ALA A 37 29.29 -44.07 1.42
C ALA A 37 29.19 -45.22 0.42
N LEU A 38 29.51 -45.02 -0.87
CA LEU A 38 29.79 -46.10 -1.82
C LEU A 38 30.83 -45.71 -2.87
N SER A 39 31.72 -46.65 -3.19
CA SER A 39 32.96 -46.49 -3.94
C SER A 39 32.75 -46.13 -5.43
N PRO A 40 33.73 -45.47 -6.09
CA PRO A 40 33.65 -45.03 -7.49
C PRO A 40 33.33 -46.14 -8.52
N LEU A 41 33.51 -47.41 -8.12
CA LEU A 41 33.19 -48.59 -8.93
C LEU A 41 31.67 -48.78 -9.13
N TYR A 42 30.85 -48.34 -8.17
CA TYR A 42 29.39 -48.45 -8.25
C TYR A 42 28.76 -47.42 -9.20
N LEU A 43 29.33 -46.21 -9.25
CA LEU A 43 28.95 -45.17 -10.21
C LEU A 43 29.25 -45.62 -11.64
N LEU A 44 30.40 -46.25 -11.85
CA LEU A 44 30.82 -46.78 -13.15
C LEU A 44 29.89 -47.92 -13.63
N LEU A 45 29.43 -48.78 -12.72
CA LEU A 45 28.46 -49.84 -13.02
C LEU A 45 27.10 -49.25 -13.46
N ASN A 46 26.60 -48.22 -12.78
CA ASN A 46 25.32 -47.59 -13.14
C ASN A 46 25.39 -46.90 -14.51
N VAL A 47 26.50 -46.22 -14.80
CA VAL A 47 26.73 -45.60 -16.11
C VAL A 47 26.81 -46.67 -17.21
N LEU A 48 27.48 -47.80 -16.96
CA LEU A 48 27.52 -48.92 -17.91
C LEU A 48 26.14 -49.54 -18.16
N VAL A 49 25.32 -49.69 -17.12
CA VAL A 49 23.94 -50.20 -17.26
C VAL A 49 23.07 -49.22 -18.05
N ALA A 50 23.20 -47.91 -17.80
CA ALA A 50 22.47 -46.89 -18.56
C ALA A 50 22.87 -46.86 -20.04
N ILE A 51 24.17 -46.97 -20.34
CA ILE A 51 24.66 -47.03 -21.73
C ILE A 51 24.20 -48.32 -22.41
N ALA A 52 24.24 -49.46 -21.72
CA ALA A 52 23.75 -50.73 -22.25
C ALA A 52 22.24 -50.67 -22.54
N ALA A 53 21.45 -50.06 -21.65
CA ALA A 53 20.02 -49.85 -21.85
C ALA A 53 19.74 -48.93 -23.06
N ALA A 54 20.50 -47.84 -23.21
CA ALA A 54 20.36 -46.92 -24.35
C ALA A 54 20.76 -47.58 -25.70
N LEU A 55 21.81 -48.40 -25.71
CA LEU A 55 22.21 -49.16 -26.90
C LEU A 55 21.20 -50.26 -27.22
N TRP A 56 20.61 -50.89 -26.20
CA TRP A 56 19.58 -51.89 -26.39
C TRP A 56 18.29 -51.29 -26.94
N THR A 57 17.82 -50.15 -26.43
CA THR A 57 16.63 -49.46 -26.96
C THR A 57 16.87 -48.91 -28.38
N SER A 58 18.05 -48.34 -28.64
CA SER A 58 18.44 -47.88 -29.98
C SER A 58 18.51 -49.02 -31.00
N SER A 59 19.14 -50.14 -30.66
CA SER A 59 19.20 -51.32 -31.54
C SER A 59 17.85 -51.98 -31.75
N HIS A 60 17.00 -52.02 -30.72
CA HIS A 60 15.64 -52.57 -30.81
C HIS A 60 14.73 -51.69 -31.67
N PHE A 61 14.83 -50.35 -31.54
CA PHE A 61 14.13 -49.40 -32.41
C PHE A 61 14.60 -49.55 -33.87
N HIS A 62 15.91 -49.66 -34.09
CA HIS A 62 16.49 -49.88 -35.42
C HIS A 62 16.01 -51.19 -36.06
N GLN A 63 15.96 -52.30 -35.30
CA GLN A 63 15.40 -53.57 -35.75
C GLN A 63 13.89 -53.50 -36.01
N HIS A 64 13.12 -52.71 -35.25
CA HIS A 64 11.70 -52.49 -35.51
C HIS A 64 11.46 -51.70 -36.80
N THR A 65 12.24 -50.64 -37.06
CA THR A 65 12.18 -49.92 -38.34
C THR A 65 12.61 -50.78 -39.53
N LEU A 66 13.59 -51.68 -39.34
CA LEU A 66 14.00 -52.63 -40.38
C LEU A 66 12.99 -53.76 -40.58
N ARG A 67 12.27 -54.20 -39.54
CA ARG A 67 11.16 -55.16 -39.66
C ARG A 67 9.90 -54.55 -40.27
N HIS A 68 9.65 -53.25 -40.05
CA HIS A 68 8.60 -52.53 -40.79
C HIS A 68 8.99 -52.35 -42.27
N ARG A 69 10.25 -52.05 -42.58
CA ARG A 69 10.72 -51.97 -43.98
C ARG A 69 10.86 -53.33 -44.67
N ALA A 70 11.18 -54.40 -43.95
CA ALA A 70 11.32 -55.76 -44.49
C ALA A 70 10.01 -56.58 -44.43
N GLY A 71 8.99 -56.08 -43.71
CA GLY A 71 7.63 -56.64 -43.68
C GLY A 71 6.71 -56.10 -44.79
N GLU A 72 7.18 -55.14 -45.58
CA GLU A 72 6.46 -54.54 -46.72
C GLU A 72 6.83 -55.15 -48.10
N GLU A 73 7.58 -56.26 -48.13
CA GLU A 73 7.79 -57.06 -49.36
C GLU A 73 7.15 -58.44 -49.24
N GLN A 74 5.88 -58.48 -48.81
CA GLN A 74 5.02 -59.64 -49.03
C GLN A 74 3.78 -59.18 -49.78
N THR A 75 3.78 -59.47 -51.08
CA THR A 75 2.70 -59.26 -52.04
C THR A 75 1.38 -59.80 -51.49
N VAL A 76 0.54 -58.91 -50.96
CA VAL A 76 -0.88 -59.14 -50.82
C VAL A 76 -1.49 -58.88 -52.19
N ALA A 77 -1.80 -59.95 -52.92
CA ALA A 77 -2.73 -59.89 -54.04
C ALA A 77 -4.13 -59.66 -53.46
N THR A 78 -4.49 -58.39 -53.25
CA THR A 78 -5.87 -57.96 -53.02
C THR A 78 -6.37 -57.22 -54.25
N ASP A 79 -7.55 -57.63 -54.67
CA ASP A 79 -8.36 -57.10 -55.76
C ASP A 79 -8.36 -55.54 -55.80
N PRO A 80 -7.95 -54.85 -56.89
CA PRO A 80 -7.69 -53.41 -56.87
C PRO A 80 -8.93 -52.50 -56.81
N LEU A 81 -10.14 -53.04 -56.78
CA LEU A 81 -11.36 -52.28 -57.08
C LEU A 81 -12.42 -52.20 -55.97
N ALA A 82 -12.16 -52.77 -54.77
CA ALA A 82 -13.16 -52.78 -53.69
C ALA A 82 -12.95 -51.73 -52.57
N HIS A 83 -11.82 -51.02 -52.51
CA HIS A 83 -11.48 -50.15 -51.37
C HIS A 83 -10.98 -48.73 -51.73
N SER A 84 -11.07 -48.28 -52.99
CA SER A 84 -10.69 -46.91 -53.36
C SER A 84 -11.80 -45.93 -53.01
N ILE A 85 -11.58 -45.07 -52.01
CA ILE A 85 -12.42 -43.90 -51.75
C ILE A 85 -12.06 -42.84 -52.78
N ILE A 86 -12.91 -42.68 -53.79
CA ILE A 86 -12.71 -41.73 -54.89
C ILE A 86 -13.00 -40.31 -54.37
N GLY A 87 -12.04 -39.38 -54.54
CA GLY A 87 -12.19 -37.98 -54.15
C GLY A 87 -11.63 -37.61 -52.78
N LEU A 88 -11.20 -38.59 -51.97
CA LEU A 88 -10.53 -38.33 -50.68
C LEU A 88 -9.23 -37.52 -50.87
N GLU A 89 -8.44 -37.84 -51.89
CA GLU A 89 -7.21 -37.10 -52.20
C GLU A 89 -7.50 -35.62 -52.45
N GLN A 90 -8.56 -35.30 -53.21
CA GLN A 90 -8.97 -33.92 -53.50
C GLN A 90 -9.51 -33.19 -52.25
N VAL A 91 -10.22 -33.90 -51.37
CA VAL A 91 -10.66 -33.35 -50.07
C VAL A 91 -9.44 -33.03 -49.21
N CYS A 92 -8.50 -33.96 -49.07
CA CYS A 92 -7.27 -33.75 -48.30
C CYS A 92 -6.42 -32.61 -48.88
N GLU A 93 -6.23 -32.57 -50.21
CA GLU A 93 -5.47 -31.54 -50.91
C GLU A 93 -6.01 -30.13 -50.64
N LYS A 94 -7.34 -29.98 -50.53
CA LYS A 94 -7.98 -28.68 -50.31
C LYS A 94 -8.23 -28.34 -48.84
N ALA A 95 -8.59 -29.32 -48.01
CA ALA A 95 -8.95 -29.10 -46.61
C ALA A 95 -7.72 -29.00 -45.68
N LEU A 96 -6.66 -29.79 -45.92
CA LEU A 96 -5.44 -29.75 -45.08
C LEU A 96 -4.79 -28.36 -45.05
N PRO A 97 -4.61 -27.65 -46.18
CA PRO A 97 -4.08 -26.29 -46.15
C PRO A 97 -4.97 -25.32 -45.37
N ILE A 98 -6.30 -25.44 -45.49
CA ILE A 98 -7.26 -24.59 -44.78
C ILE A 98 -7.16 -24.82 -43.27
N TRP A 99 -7.15 -26.08 -42.82
CA TRP A 99 -6.99 -26.40 -41.40
C TRP A 99 -5.63 -25.95 -40.87
N SER A 100 -4.56 -26.20 -41.62
CA SER A 100 -3.22 -25.75 -41.25
C SER A 100 -3.17 -24.23 -41.10
N GLN A 101 -3.78 -23.48 -42.02
CA GLN A 101 -3.81 -22.02 -41.96
C GLN A 101 -4.73 -21.49 -40.85
N GLN A 102 -5.84 -22.16 -40.54
CA GLN A 102 -6.72 -21.81 -39.40
C GLN A 102 -6.04 -22.08 -38.06
N ILE A 103 -5.29 -23.18 -37.92
CA ILE A 103 -4.47 -23.49 -36.74
C ILE A 103 -3.33 -22.48 -36.60
N GLU A 104 -2.62 -22.16 -37.70
CA GLU A 104 -1.52 -21.20 -37.66
C GLU A 104 -2.03 -19.79 -37.34
N SER A 105 -3.18 -19.37 -37.88
CA SER A 105 -3.79 -18.08 -37.50
C SER A 105 -4.17 -18.07 -36.02
N SER A 106 -4.78 -19.15 -35.51
CA SER A 106 -5.09 -19.29 -34.08
C SER A 106 -3.85 -19.18 -33.20
N ARG A 107 -2.73 -19.79 -33.63
CA ARG A 107 -1.44 -19.71 -32.95
C ARG A 107 -0.92 -18.28 -32.93
N GLN A 108 -0.92 -17.59 -34.07
CA GLN A 108 -0.46 -16.21 -34.20
C GLN A 108 -1.31 -15.22 -33.38
N GLN A 109 -2.63 -15.39 -33.38
CA GLN A 109 -3.54 -14.58 -32.56
C GLN A 109 -3.28 -14.77 -31.07
N THR A 110 -3.08 -16.01 -30.64
CA THR A 110 -2.74 -16.31 -29.24
C THR A 110 -1.42 -15.67 -28.85
N GLU A 111 -0.40 -15.78 -29.69
CA GLU A 111 0.92 -15.18 -29.46
C GLU A 111 0.83 -13.65 -29.35
N ALA A 112 0.15 -12.99 -30.31
CA ALA A 112 -0.04 -11.54 -30.29
C ALA A 112 -0.81 -11.06 -29.06
N ALA A 113 -1.91 -11.74 -28.71
CA ALA A 113 -2.71 -11.39 -27.54
C ALA A 113 -1.94 -11.60 -26.23
N MET A 114 -1.11 -12.64 -26.13
CA MET A 114 -0.25 -12.88 -24.96
C MET A 114 0.83 -11.80 -24.80
N ILE A 115 1.40 -11.32 -25.89
CA ILE A 115 2.35 -10.20 -25.87
C ILE A 115 1.65 -8.92 -25.37
N ASP A 116 0.48 -8.57 -25.93
CA ASP A 116 -0.31 -7.40 -25.50
C ASP A 116 -0.69 -7.50 -24.01
N LEU A 117 -1.16 -8.67 -23.58
CA LEU A 117 -1.55 -8.94 -22.20
C LEU A 117 -0.36 -8.77 -21.24
N THR A 118 0.81 -9.30 -21.60
CA THR A 118 2.02 -9.18 -20.77
C THR A 118 2.45 -7.72 -20.64
N GLN A 119 2.45 -6.97 -21.74
CA GLN A 119 2.80 -5.55 -21.73
C GLN A 119 1.84 -4.73 -20.86
N ARG A 120 0.53 -5.01 -20.92
CA ARG A 120 -0.48 -4.37 -20.07
C ARG A 120 -0.31 -4.70 -18.59
N PHE A 121 -0.04 -5.96 -18.25
CA PHE A 121 0.21 -6.35 -16.87
C PHE A 121 1.47 -5.69 -16.30
N SER A 122 2.55 -5.58 -17.08
CA SER A 122 3.73 -4.82 -16.67
C SER A 122 3.42 -3.35 -16.43
N GLY A 123 2.65 -2.71 -17.32
CA GLY A 123 2.18 -1.33 -17.14
C GLY A 123 1.35 -1.16 -15.87
N LEU A 124 0.43 -2.10 -15.60
CA LEU A 124 -0.41 -2.11 -14.41
C LEU A 124 0.40 -2.25 -13.12
N ALA A 125 1.42 -3.12 -13.12
CA ALA A 125 2.30 -3.31 -11.97
C ALA A 125 3.07 -2.03 -11.62
N ASN A 126 3.64 -1.34 -12.63
CA ASN A 126 4.33 -0.06 -12.43
C ASN A 126 3.39 1.01 -11.86
N LYS A 127 2.17 1.10 -12.40
CA LYS A 127 1.13 2.03 -11.92
C LYS A 127 0.70 1.76 -10.49
N LEU A 128 0.56 0.49 -10.12
CA LEU A 128 0.29 0.08 -8.73
C LEU A 128 1.44 0.44 -7.79
N GLU A 129 2.68 0.26 -8.23
CA GLU A 129 3.87 0.65 -7.46
C GLU A 129 3.93 2.16 -7.25
N GLU A 130 3.68 2.96 -8.30
CA GLU A 130 3.57 4.42 -8.20
C GLU A 130 2.47 4.86 -7.23
N ALA A 131 1.28 4.25 -7.32
CA ALA A 131 0.17 4.49 -6.39
C ALA A 131 0.55 4.15 -4.94
N VAL A 132 1.15 2.97 -4.70
CA VAL A 132 1.57 2.53 -3.37
C VAL A 132 2.65 3.46 -2.79
N ASN A 133 3.62 3.89 -3.60
CA ASN A 133 4.64 4.84 -3.20
C ASN A 133 4.04 6.22 -2.83
N ALA A 134 3.10 6.73 -3.64
CA ALA A 134 2.38 7.97 -3.33
C ALA A 134 1.57 7.85 -2.02
N SER A 135 0.96 6.69 -1.78
CA SER A 135 0.27 6.40 -0.53
C SER A 135 1.21 6.32 0.67
N HIS A 136 2.40 5.73 0.53
CA HIS A 136 3.38 5.66 1.61
C HIS A 136 3.97 7.01 1.96
N LEU A 137 4.24 7.87 0.96
CA LEU A 137 4.68 9.25 1.20
C LEU A 137 3.61 10.05 1.97
N ALA A 138 2.34 9.83 1.66
CA ALA A 138 1.22 10.44 2.39
C ALA A 138 1.00 9.86 3.80
N ALA A 139 1.14 8.54 3.98
CA ALA A 139 0.84 7.84 5.23
C ALA A 139 2.01 7.86 6.23
N GLY A 140 3.26 7.90 5.73
CA GLY A 140 4.49 7.83 6.53
C GLY A 140 4.70 9.01 7.48
N GLU A 141 4.00 10.13 7.28
CA GLU A 141 4.06 11.28 8.19
C GLU A 141 2.95 11.29 9.27
N LEU A 142 1.91 10.44 9.15
CA LEU A 142 0.61 10.74 9.77
C LEU A 142 -0.19 9.53 10.29
N GLY A 143 0.45 8.39 10.52
CA GLY A 143 -0.23 7.17 10.98
C GLY A 143 -0.83 7.26 12.39
N ASP A 144 -1.99 7.94 12.56
CA ASP A 144 -3.04 7.60 13.55
C ASP A 144 -4.35 8.46 13.51
N ALA A 145 -4.64 9.24 12.45
CA ALA A 145 -5.80 10.14 12.48
C ALA A 145 -7.13 9.45 12.09
N ASN A 146 -7.80 8.87 13.10
CA ASN A 146 -9.08 8.18 13.02
C ASN A 146 -10.26 9.13 12.65
N SER A 147 -11.01 8.80 11.59
CA SER A 147 -12.39 9.24 11.23
C SER A 147 -12.76 10.74 11.12
N ARG A 148 -11.90 11.69 11.53
CA ARG A 148 -12.03 13.11 11.23
C ARG A 148 -10.97 13.47 10.20
N GLY A 149 -11.36 13.97 9.02
CA GLY A 149 -10.41 14.35 7.99
C GLY A 149 -9.33 15.29 8.54
N MET A 150 -8.09 15.17 8.04
CA MET A 150 -6.90 15.91 8.50
C MET A 150 -7.14 17.42 8.63
N ALA A 151 -7.90 18.00 7.69
CA ALA A 151 -8.29 19.41 7.71
C ALA A 151 -9.10 19.80 8.96
N GLY A 152 -9.92 18.90 9.49
CA GLY A 152 -10.68 19.11 10.72
C GLY A 152 -9.79 19.10 11.96
N VAL A 153 -8.88 18.13 12.07
CA VAL A 153 -7.89 18.06 13.16
C VAL A 153 -6.97 19.28 13.13
N LEU A 154 -6.56 19.73 11.94
CA LEU A 154 -5.75 20.94 11.78
C LEU A 154 -6.51 22.20 12.21
N SER A 155 -7.77 22.35 11.79
CA SER A 155 -8.59 23.50 12.20
C SER A 155 -8.77 23.55 13.72
N GLU A 156 -9.02 22.41 14.36
CA GLU A 156 -9.13 22.30 15.82
C GLU A 156 -7.80 22.62 16.51
N SER A 157 -6.69 22.04 16.02
CA SER A 157 -5.35 22.31 16.54
C SER A 157 -5.00 23.79 16.42
N GLN A 158 -5.31 24.43 15.29
CA GLN A 158 -5.08 25.86 15.09
C GLN A 158 -5.89 26.71 16.07
N GLN A 159 -7.15 26.35 16.32
CA GLN A 159 -7.97 27.04 17.31
C GLN A 159 -7.39 26.89 18.72
N GLN A 160 -6.99 25.68 19.11
CA GLN A 160 -6.39 25.41 20.43
C GLN A 160 -5.06 26.17 20.61
N LEU A 161 -4.20 26.19 19.59
CA LEU A 161 -2.92 26.92 19.65
C LEU A 161 -3.13 28.44 19.75
N ASN A 162 -4.12 28.99 19.03
CA ASN A 162 -4.48 30.40 19.17
C ASN A 162 -5.01 30.73 20.58
N GLU A 163 -5.75 29.82 21.20
CA GLU A 163 -6.21 29.97 22.59
C GLU A 163 -5.02 30.00 23.57
N VAL A 164 -3.99 29.17 23.35
CA VAL A 164 -2.75 29.22 24.14
C VAL A 164 -2.05 30.58 24.04
N VAL A 165 -1.95 31.16 22.85
CA VAL A 165 -1.38 32.52 22.66
C VAL A 165 -2.21 33.56 23.41
N ALA A 166 -3.54 33.48 23.36
CA ALA A 166 -4.42 34.39 24.09
C ALA A 166 -4.22 34.28 25.61
N ILE A 167 -4.06 33.06 26.14
CA ILE A 167 -3.76 32.83 27.56
C ILE A 167 -2.41 33.44 27.95
N LEU A 168 -1.38 33.33 27.10
CA LEU A 168 -0.06 33.92 27.34
C LEU A 168 -0.12 35.45 27.41
N HIS A 169 -0.83 36.10 26.48
CA HIS A 169 -1.04 37.54 26.53
C HIS A 169 -1.84 37.98 27.77
N SER A 170 -2.87 37.22 28.14
CA SER A 170 -3.64 37.52 29.36
C SER A 170 -2.76 37.38 30.61
N ALA A 171 -1.84 36.41 30.65
CA ALA A 171 -0.90 36.25 31.76
C ALA A 171 0.07 37.43 31.84
N GLN A 172 0.58 37.92 30.71
CA GLN A 172 1.41 39.13 30.65
C GLN A 172 0.65 40.36 31.19
N ALA A 173 -0.58 40.58 30.73
CA ALA A 173 -1.39 41.72 31.18
C ALA A 173 -1.67 41.69 32.69
N ASN A 174 -2.03 40.53 33.24
CA ASN A 174 -2.24 40.34 34.68
C ASN A 174 -0.96 40.63 35.48
N ARG A 175 0.20 40.30 34.92
CA ARG A 175 1.50 40.51 35.54
C ARG A 175 1.91 41.97 35.54
N ASP A 176 1.66 42.69 34.46
CA ASP A 176 1.89 44.14 34.37
C ASP A 176 1.01 44.90 35.39
N ALA A 177 -0.24 44.47 35.55
CA ALA A 177 -1.13 45.00 36.58
C ALA A 177 -0.56 44.75 37.99
N MET A 178 -0.05 43.54 38.27
CA MET A 178 0.59 43.20 39.54
C MET A 178 1.83 44.07 39.82
N LEU A 179 2.67 44.33 38.81
CA LEU A 179 3.81 45.24 38.93
C LEU A 179 3.36 46.67 39.27
N GLY A 180 2.25 47.12 38.68
CA GLY A 180 1.59 48.38 39.04
C GLY A 180 1.19 48.46 40.52
N GLU A 181 0.55 47.42 41.04
CA GLU A 181 0.13 47.35 42.45
C GLU A 181 1.33 47.32 43.42
N ILE A 182 2.41 46.60 43.09
CA ILE A 182 3.65 46.60 43.90
C ILE A 182 4.26 48.02 43.96
N LYS A 183 4.19 48.77 42.86
CA LYS A 183 4.65 50.17 42.82
C LYS A 183 3.78 51.06 43.72
N SER A 184 2.47 50.86 43.74
CA SER A 184 1.55 51.55 44.66
C SER A 184 1.86 51.26 46.13
N LEU A 185 2.16 50.00 46.48
CA LEU A 185 2.57 49.61 47.85
C LEU A 185 3.80 50.37 48.34
N THR A 186 4.74 50.66 47.45
CA THR A 186 5.94 51.46 47.80
C THR A 186 5.53 52.87 48.27
N THR A 187 4.54 53.48 47.61
CA THR A 187 4.03 54.81 47.98
C THR A 187 3.38 54.79 49.36
N TYR A 188 2.52 53.80 49.64
CA TYR A 188 1.90 53.66 50.97
C TYR A 188 2.93 53.44 52.09
N THR A 189 4.02 52.73 51.79
CA THR A 189 5.07 52.45 52.77
C THR A 189 5.88 53.71 53.11
N ILE A 190 6.07 54.62 52.14
CA ILE A 190 6.67 55.96 52.37
C ILE A 190 5.76 56.82 53.26
N GLU A 191 4.45 56.81 53.01
CA GLU A 191 3.48 57.55 53.83
C GLU A 191 3.46 57.02 55.27
N LEU A 192 3.45 55.70 55.46
CA LEU A 192 3.51 55.07 56.79
C LEU A 192 4.80 55.42 57.55
N ASN A 193 5.94 55.50 56.85
CA ASN A 193 7.20 55.92 57.48
C ASN A 193 7.09 57.37 57.98
N THR A 194 6.52 58.25 57.16
CA THR A 194 6.31 59.66 57.51
C THR A 194 5.41 59.79 58.74
N MET A 195 4.30 59.05 58.78
CA MET A 195 3.41 59.02 59.94
C MET A 195 4.13 58.52 61.21
N ALA A 196 4.95 57.47 61.11
CA ALA A 196 5.74 56.97 62.24
C ALA A 196 6.73 58.02 62.76
N MET A 197 7.41 58.75 61.86
CA MET A 197 8.30 59.85 62.22
C MET A 197 7.55 61.00 62.90
N ASP A 198 6.36 61.35 62.44
CA ASP A 198 5.53 62.39 63.06
C ASP A 198 5.07 61.99 64.46
N VAL A 199 4.66 60.73 64.68
CA VAL A 199 4.34 60.21 66.01
C VAL A 199 5.56 60.28 66.93
N ALA A 200 6.75 59.90 66.46
CA ALA A 200 7.98 60.00 67.24
C ALA A 200 8.29 61.46 67.64
N LYS A 201 8.08 62.41 66.72
CA LYS A 201 8.26 63.84 66.96
C LYS A 201 7.27 64.38 67.99
N ILE A 202 5.97 64.05 67.88
CA ILE A 202 4.94 64.44 68.84
C ILE A 202 5.26 63.85 70.23
N ALA A 203 5.66 62.58 70.28
CA ALA A 203 6.03 61.91 71.52
C ALA A 203 7.26 62.57 72.19
N SER A 204 8.28 62.94 71.41
CA SER A 204 9.44 63.69 71.91
C SER A 204 9.06 65.08 72.46
N GLN A 205 8.22 65.83 71.75
CA GLN A 205 7.72 67.12 72.19
C GLN A 205 6.87 67.01 73.47
N THR A 206 6.00 66.00 73.55
CA THR A 206 5.15 65.74 74.72
C THR A 206 6.00 65.33 75.93
N ASN A 207 7.06 64.56 75.71
CA ASN A 207 8.03 64.22 76.75
C ASN A 207 8.75 65.46 77.31
N LEU A 208 9.12 66.42 76.45
CA LEU A 208 9.72 67.70 76.89
C LEU A 208 8.71 68.58 77.64
N LEU A 209 7.46 68.64 77.19
CA LEU A 209 6.38 69.34 77.90
C LEU A 209 6.12 68.73 79.29
N ALA A 210 6.05 67.40 79.37
CA ALA A 210 5.88 66.67 80.62
C ALA A 210 7.06 66.89 81.58
N LEU A 211 8.29 66.93 81.06
CA LEU A 211 9.48 67.25 81.85
C LEU A 211 9.39 68.67 82.44
N ASN A 212 9.02 69.67 81.65
CA ASN A 212 8.86 71.04 82.12
C ASN A 212 7.74 71.13 83.19
N ALA A 213 6.63 70.40 82.99
CA ALA A 213 5.54 70.31 83.97
C ALA A 213 5.98 69.65 85.28
N ALA A 214 6.78 68.58 85.22
CA ALA A 214 7.34 67.92 86.41
C ALA A 214 8.28 68.85 87.20
N ILE A 215 9.10 69.64 86.49
CA ILE A 215 9.98 70.64 87.10
C ILE A 215 9.16 71.73 87.83
N GLU A 216 8.11 72.25 87.18
CA GLU A 216 7.28 73.31 87.78
C GLU A 216 6.42 72.76 88.94
N ALA A 217 5.94 71.51 88.83
CA ALA A 217 5.25 70.83 89.93
C ALA A 217 6.16 70.63 91.15
N ALA A 218 7.44 70.28 90.94
CA ALA A 218 8.44 70.20 92.02
C ALA A 218 8.71 71.58 92.64
N ARG A 219 8.72 72.64 91.82
CA ARG A 219 8.93 74.03 92.26
C ARG A 219 7.78 74.57 93.12
N ALA A 220 6.55 74.14 92.87
CA ALA A 220 5.36 74.49 93.65
C ALA A 220 5.26 73.75 95.01
N GLY A 221 6.15 72.80 95.31
CA GLY A 221 6.18 72.08 96.58
C GLY A 221 4.92 71.24 96.84
N GLU A 222 4.35 71.33 98.04
CA GLU A 222 3.16 70.56 98.44
C GLU A 222 1.93 70.84 97.55
N ALA A 223 1.78 72.08 97.04
CA ALA A 223 0.68 72.44 96.15
C ALA A 223 0.78 71.78 94.76
N GLY A 224 1.98 71.33 94.35
CA GLY A 224 2.26 70.72 93.05
C GLY A 224 2.18 69.19 93.01
N ARG A 225 1.97 68.51 94.15
CA ARG A 225 2.05 67.04 94.24
C ARG A 225 1.14 66.29 93.26
N GLY A 226 -0.09 66.77 93.06
CA GLY A 226 -1.03 66.17 92.09
C GLY A 226 -0.58 66.34 90.64
N PHE A 227 0.00 67.51 90.30
CA PHE A 227 0.54 67.78 88.98
C PHE A 227 1.81 66.98 88.69
N ALA A 228 2.63 66.70 89.71
CA ALA A 228 3.83 65.87 89.55
C ALA A 228 3.48 64.44 89.10
N VAL A 229 2.45 63.83 89.69
CA VAL A 229 1.98 62.48 89.32
C VAL A 229 1.47 62.46 87.87
N VAL A 230 0.69 63.48 87.46
CA VAL A 230 0.21 63.58 86.08
C VAL A 230 1.37 63.78 85.11
N ALA A 231 2.34 64.63 85.44
CA ALA A 231 3.50 64.90 84.60
C ALA A 231 4.36 63.63 84.40
N ASP A 232 4.59 62.83 85.44
CA ASP A 232 5.32 61.56 85.33
C ASP A 232 4.57 60.54 84.46
N GLU A 233 3.24 60.46 84.58
CA GLU A 233 2.42 59.56 83.76
C GLU A 233 2.45 59.98 82.29
N VAL A 234 2.29 61.28 81.99
CA VAL A 234 2.39 61.81 80.62
C VAL A 234 3.79 61.56 80.04
N ARG A 235 4.85 61.68 80.86
CA ARG A 235 6.23 61.39 80.46
C ARG A 235 6.40 59.92 80.10
N ASN A 236 5.85 59.00 80.91
CA ASN A 236 5.88 57.58 80.63
C ASN A 236 5.12 57.22 79.34
N LEU A 237 3.92 57.79 79.15
CA LEU A 237 3.11 57.61 77.93
C LEU A 237 3.85 58.12 76.67
N SER A 238 4.54 59.25 76.79
CA SER A 238 5.34 59.83 75.71
C SER A 238 6.55 58.96 75.35
N ARG A 239 7.23 58.37 76.34
CA ARG A 239 8.31 57.41 76.10
C ARG A 239 7.79 56.15 75.40
N LEU A 240 6.68 55.60 75.89
CA LEU A 240 6.04 54.42 75.29
C LEU A 240 5.59 54.68 73.84
N SER A 241 5.09 55.89 73.57
CA SER A 241 4.71 56.34 72.22
C SER A 241 5.93 56.44 71.30
N SER A 242 7.06 56.97 71.81
CA SER A 242 8.32 57.04 71.05
C SER A 242 8.87 55.65 70.72
N GLU A 243 8.87 54.73 71.70
CA GLU A 243 9.28 53.34 71.47
C GLU A 243 8.37 52.62 70.47
N THR A 244 7.07 52.91 70.50
CA THR A 244 6.10 52.36 69.55
C THR A 244 6.34 52.90 68.15
N ALA A 245 6.59 54.21 68.01
CA ALA A 245 6.93 54.84 66.74
C ALA A 245 8.20 54.23 66.13
N GLN A 246 9.25 54.00 66.94
CA GLN A 246 10.47 53.33 66.48
C GLN A 246 10.18 51.91 65.96
N LYS A 247 9.39 51.12 66.69
CA LYS A 247 8.97 49.79 66.23
C LYS A 247 8.17 49.85 64.93
N MET A 248 7.36 50.89 64.73
CA MET A 248 6.65 51.11 63.47
C MET A 248 7.64 51.37 62.33
N THR A 249 8.63 52.25 62.51
CA THR A 249 9.69 52.50 61.52
C THR A 249 10.42 51.21 61.14
N ASP A 250 10.87 50.42 62.13
CA ASP A 250 11.58 49.15 61.88
C ASP A 250 10.71 48.15 61.06
N LYS A 251 9.39 48.13 61.32
CA LYS A 251 8.46 47.29 60.57
C LYS A 251 8.21 47.80 59.16
N VAL A 252 8.11 49.11 58.98
CA VAL A 252 7.99 49.76 57.67
C VAL A 252 9.23 49.46 56.81
N ASP A 253 10.44 49.49 57.38
CA ASP A 253 11.68 49.14 56.67
C ASP A 253 11.71 47.65 56.26
N THR A 254 11.22 46.77 57.13
CA THR A 254 11.06 45.35 56.81
C THR A 254 10.09 45.15 55.64
N ILE A 255 8.97 45.89 55.62
CA ILE A 255 7.98 45.85 54.54
C ILE A 255 8.58 46.39 53.24
N ASN A 256 9.29 47.53 53.27
CA ASN A 256 10.00 48.08 52.11
C ASN A 256 10.98 47.07 51.50
N THR A 257 11.75 46.38 52.34
CA THR A 257 12.67 45.34 51.89
C THR A 257 11.93 44.17 51.22
N ALA A 258 10.78 43.77 51.79
CA ALA A 258 9.95 42.71 51.22
C ALA A 258 9.34 43.13 49.87
N ILE A 259 8.85 44.36 49.74
CA ILE A 259 8.34 44.95 48.50
C ILE A 259 9.44 44.98 47.43
N GLY A 260 10.65 45.44 47.78
CA GLY A 260 11.79 45.46 46.84
C GLY A 260 12.15 44.06 46.32
N ARG A 261 12.13 43.03 47.19
CA ARG A 261 12.32 41.64 46.75
C ARG A 261 11.18 41.16 45.85
N ALA A 262 9.93 41.47 46.19
CA ALA A 262 8.78 41.11 45.37
C ALA A 262 8.86 41.74 43.97
N PHE A 263 9.26 43.01 43.90
CA PHE A 263 9.49 43.72 42.64
C PHE A 263 10.55 43.03 41.78
N GLN A 264 11.72 42.70 42.36
CA GLN A 264 12.80 42.04 41.62
C GLN A 264 12.40 40.65 41.10
N ILE A 265 11.63 39.88 41.88
CA ILE A 265 11.09 38.59 41.45
C ILE A 265 10.09 38.78 40.31
N ALA A 266 9.19 39.76 40.45
CA ALA A 266 8.16 40.05 39.46
C ALA A 266 8.77 40.49 38.12
N GLU A 267 9.77 41.38 38.15
CA GLU A 267 10.50 41.87 36.98
C GLU A 267 11.29 40.77 36.27
N ASN A 268 12.05 39.97 37.04
CA ASN A 268 12.83 38.86 36.48
C ASN A 268 11.97 37.84 35.75
N ALA A 269 10.79 37.52 36.30
CA ALA A 269 9.91 36.60 35.62
C ALA A 269 9.04 37.27 34.55
N ALA A 270 8.90 38.61 34.53
CA ALA A 270 8.31 39.32 33.38
C ALA A 270 9.21 39.18 32.13
N ALA A 271 10.53 39.35 32.30
CA ALA A 271 11.48 39.15 31.21
C ALA A 271 11.46 37.71 30.66
N ARG A 272 11.36 36.71 31.55
CA ARG A 272 11.26 35.29 31.15
C ARG A 272 9.95 34.97 30.45
N ASP A 273 8.83 35.44 30.99
CA ASP A 273 7.51 35.19 30.41
C ASP A 273 7.39 35.87 29.03
N HIS A 274 7.95 37.06 28.86
CA HIS A 274 8.00 37.73 27.56
C HIS A 274 8.80 36.94 26.53
N ALA A 275 10.00 36.49 26.89
CA ALA A 275 10.81 35.64 26.02
C ALA A 275 10.12 34.29 25.72
N SER A 276 9.45 33.69 26.71
CA SER A 276 8.71 32.45 26.54
C SER A 276 7.51 32.63 25.61
N ALA A 277 6.77 33.74 25.73
CA ALA A 277 5.62 34.02 24.87
C ALA A 277 6.04 34.16 23.40
N LEU A 278 7.08 34.96 23.12
CA LEU A 278 7.62 35.10 21.77
C LEU A 278 8.09 33.76 21.19
N ASN A 279 8.78 32.95 21.99
CA ASN A 279 9.23 31.63 21.55
C ASN A 279 8.05 30.66 21.29
N SER A 280 7.01 30.72 22.13
CA SER A 280 5.78 29.95 21.95
C SER A 280 5.04 30.37 20.68
N GLU A 281 4.89 31.68 20.43
CA GLU A 281 4.29 32.21 19.19
C GLU A 281 5.04 31.71 17.96
N GLN A 282 6.37 31.85 17.93
CA GLN A 282 7.20 31.38 16.82
C GLN A 282 7.08 29.85 16.62
N THR A 283 7.07 29.08 17.72
CA THR A 283 6.91 27.63 17.65
C THR A 283 5.54 27.25 17.10
N ILE A 284 4.49 27.94 17.52
CA ILE A 284 3.11 27.74 17.05
C ILE A 284 3.02 28.02 15.54
N GLU A 285 3.59 29.12 15.07
CA GLU A 285 3.64 29.44 13.64
C GLU A 285 4.36 28.36 12.83
N GLN A 286 5.49 27.85 13.33
CA GLN A 286 6.24 26.78 12.67
C GLN A 286 5.45 25.46 12.63
N VAL A 287 4.77 25.10 13.72
CA VAL A 287 3.92 23.90 13.78
C VAL A 287 2.76 24.02 12.80
N LEU A 288 2.08 25.17 12.76
CA LEU A 288 0.98 25.42 11.83
C LEU A 288 1.46 25.38 10.37
N ALA A 289 2.63 25.93 10.06
CA ALA A 289 3.22 25.85 8.72
C ALA A 289 3.52 24.40 8.31
N ARG A 290 4.10 23.59 9.20
CA ARG A 290 4.37 22.16 8.94
C ARG A 290 3.08 21.37 8.70
N PHE A 291 2.05 21.62 9.50
CA PHE A 291 0.77 20.95 9.32
C PHE A 291 0.07 21.32 8.00
N ARG A 292 0.14 22.59 7.57
CA ARG A 292 -0.39 23.01 6.27
C ARG A 292 0.33 22.27 5.14
N HIS A 293 1.65 22.25 5.18
CA HIS A 293 2.45 21.52 4.20
C HIS A 293 2.09 20.02 4.16
N ALA A 294 1.96 19.37 5.32
CA ALA A 294 1.55 17.96 5.38
C ALA A 294 0.14 17.73 4.81
N THR A 295 -0.78 18.67 5.03
CA THR A 295 -2.15 18.59 4.50
C THR A 295 -2.17 18.77 2.98
N ASP A 296 -1.37 19.70 2.45
CA ASP A 296 -1.25 19.93 1.01
C ASP A 296 -0.64 18.71 0.30
N SER A 297 0.44 18.15 0.84
CA SER A 297 1.05 16.91 0.33
C SER A 297 0.06 15.74 0.34
N LEU A 298 -0.73 15.61 1.41
CA LEU A 298 -1.75 14.56 1.51
C LEU A 298 -2.85 14.73 0.46
N ALA A 299 -3.30 15.97 0.22
CA ALA A 299 -4.30 16.27 -0.81
C ALA A 299 -3.77 15.96 -2.22
N GLU A 300 -2.51 16.29 -2.50
CA GLU A 300 -1.84 15.95 -3.76
C GLU A 300 -1.75 14.43 -3.95
N SER A 301 -1.26 13.69 -2.95
CA SER A 301 -1.19 12.23 -2.98
C SER A 301 -2.56 11.58 -3.15
N ALA A 302 -3.61 12.09 -2.48
CA ALA A 302 -4.97 11.60 -2.66
C ALA A 302 -5.48 11.81 -4.09
N SER A 303 -5.17 12.95 -4.71
CA SER A 303 -5.51 13.21 -6.11
C SER A 303 -4.75 12.28 -7.06
N LEU A 304 -3.45 12.04 -6.82
CA LEU A 304 -2.64 11.11 -7.61
C LEU A 304 -3.19 9.69 -7.52
N LEU A 305 -3.47 9.22 -6.30
CA LEU A 305 -4.10 7.91 -6.07
C LEU A 305 -5.46 7.78 -6.77
N GLN A 306 -6.28 8.83 -6.74
CA GLN A 306 -7.58 8.81 -7.40
C GLN A 306 -7.43 8.72 -8.92
N ASN A 307 -6.51 9.47 -9.52
CA ASN A 307 -6.22 9.40 -10.95
C ASN A 307 -5.70 8.01 -11.33
N GLU A 308 -4.70 7.50 -10.60
CA GLU A 308 -4.09 6.21 -10.88
C GLU A 308 -5.10 5.05 -10.72
N SER A 309 -5.98 5.14 -9.72
CA SER A 309 -7.09 4.19 -9.55
C SER A 309 -8.03 4.17 -10.76
N THR A 310 -8.38 5.34 -11.32
CA THR A 310 -9.22 5.38 -12.52
C THR A 310 -8.52 4.82 -13.75
N ASP A 311 -7.22 5.07 -13.88
CA ASP A 311 -6.38 4.56 -14.95
C ASP A 311 -6.25 3.03 -14.89
N ILE A 312 -5.96 2.49 -13.72
CA ILE A 312 -5.97 1.06 -13.42
C ILE A 312 -7.32 0.44 -13.80
N HIS A 313 -8.44 1.09 -13.45
CA HIS A 313 -9.77 0.58 -13.78
C HIS A 313 -10.03 0.51 -15.30
N ARG A 314 -9.54 1.50 -16.07
CA ARG A 314 -9.62 1.48 -17.53
C ARG A 314 -8.74 0.39 -18.13
N GLU A 315 -7.52 0.19 -17.63
CA GLU A 315 -6.62 -0.87 -18.10
C GLU A 315 -7.18 -2.26 -17.80
N ILE A 316 -7.72 -2.50 -16.60
CA ILE A 316 -8.38 -3.76 -16.25
C ILE A 316 -9.55 -4.04 -17.20
N SER A 317 -10.37 -3.03 -17.48
CA SER A 317 -11.49 -3.17 -18.43
C SER A 317 -11.00 -3.54 -19.83
N SER A 318 -9.89 -2.94 -20.28
CA SER A 318 -9.28 -3.29 -21.57
C SER A 318 -8.69 -4.69 -21.58
N VAL A 319 -8.08 -5.16 -20.49
CA VAL A 319 -7.57 -6.53 -20.35
C VAL A 319 -8.71 -7.55 -20.47
N ILE A 320 -9.86 -7.28 -19.84
CA ILE A 320 -11.05 -8.14 -19.95
C ILE A 320 -11.52 -8.26 -21.41
N VAL A 321 -11.51 -7.15 -22.16
CA VAL A 321 -11.83 -7.17 -23.59
C VAL A 321 -10.78 -7.95 -24.38
N SER A 322 -9.49 -7.73 -24.12
CA SER A 322 -8.43 -8.47 -24.81
C SER A 322 -8.58 -9.97 -24.63
N LEU A 323 -8.92 -10.47 -23.43
CA LEU A 323 -9.11 -11.89 -23.12
C LEU A 323 -10.20 -12.59 -23.97
N GLN A 324 -11.09 -11.85 -24.64
CA GLN A 324 -12.08 -12.44 -25.56
C GLN A 324 -11.46 -13.20 -26.74
N PHE A 325 -10.18 -12.96 -27.05
CA PHE A 325 -9.44 -13.75 -28.07
C PHE A 325 -9.48 -15.25 -27.77
N GLN A 326 -9.53 -15.65 -26.48
CA GLN A 326 -9.57 -17.05 -26.08
C GLN A 326 -10.83 -17.75 -26.59
N ASP A 327 -11.98 -17.08 -26.52
CA ASP A 327 -13.25 -17.63 -27.03
C ASP A 327 -13.17 -17.82 -28.55
N ARG A 328 -12.68 -16.79 -29.26
CA ARG A 328 -12.47 -16.84 -30.71
C ARG A 328 -11.55 -17.99 -31.14
N VAL A 329 -10.38 -18.13 -30.50
CA VAL A 329 -9.43 -19.23 -30.78
C VAL A 329 -10.07 -20.58 -30.49
N SER A 330 -10.80 -20.71 -29.37
CA SER A 330 -11.49 -21.95 -29.01
C SER A 330 -12.54 -22.35 -30.04
N GLN A 331 -13.30 -21.39 -30.57
CA GLN A 331 -14.27 -21.63 -31.65
C GLN A 331 -13.58 -22.09 -32.94
N ILE A 332 -12.48 -21.42 -33.34
CA ILE A 332 -11.74 -21.80 -34.55
C ILE A 332 -11.21 -23.22 -34.45
N LEU A 333 -10.55 -23.56 -33.34
CA LEU A 333 -9.99 -24.88 -33.11
C LEU A 333 -11.08 -25.95 -32.96
N SER A 334 -12.22 -25.63 -32.34
CA SER A 334 -13.36 -26.54 -32.25
C SER A 334 -13.93 -26.88 -33.62
N HIS A 335 -14.08 -25.88 -34.50
CA HIS A 335 -14.54 -26.10 -35.87
C HIS A 335 -13.53 -26.93 -36.67
N VAL A 336 -12.23 -26.65 -36.56
CA VAL A 336 -11.19 -27.47 -37.22
C VAL A 336 -11.28 -28.92 -36.75
N ARG A 337 -11.33 -29.15 -35.43
CA ARG A 337 -11.48 -30.49 -34.85
C ARG A 337 -12.74 -31.19 -35.34
N GLN A 338 -13.89 -30.51 -35.31
CA GLN A 338 -15.16 -31.09 -35.76
C GLN A 338 -15.12 -31.46 -37.24
N ASN A 339 -14.51 -30.63 -38.09
CA ASN A 339 -14.34 -30.94 -39.51
C ASN A 339 -13.42 -32.15 -39.72
N MET A 340 -12.35 -32.29 -38.93
CA MET A 340 -11.48 -33.48 -38.96
C MET A 340 -12.20 -34.75 -38.48
N GLU A 341 -13.02 -34.64 -37.43
CA GLU A 341 -13.85 -35.75 -36.91
C GLU A 341 -14.94 -36.17 -37.90
N SER A 342 -15.59 -35.20 -38.56
CA SER A 342 -16.52 -35.46 -39.66
C SER A 342 -15.82 -36.22 -40.79
N LEU A 343 -14.60 -35.83 -41.18
CA LEU A 343 -13.86 -36.54 -42.22
C LEU A 343 -13.53 -37.97 -41.76
N SER A 344 -13.01 -38.13 -40.55
CA SER A 344 -12.67 -39.43 -39.98
C SER A 344 -13.90 -40.35 -39.86
N SER A 345 -15.04 -39.83 -39.42
CA SER A 345 -16.27 -40.60 -39.28
C SER A 345 -16.85 -41.00 -40.64
N HIS A 346 -16.79 -40.12 -41.65
CA HIS A 346 -17.15 -40.46 -43.03
C HIS A 346 -16.25 -41.57 -43.57
N LEU A 347 -14.93 -41.51 -43.30
CA LEU A 347 -13.99 -42.56 -43.68
C LEU A 347 -14.31 -43.91 -43.01
N VAL A 348 -14.54 -43.94 -41.69
CA VAL A 348 -14.88 -45.17 -40.96
C VAL A 348 -16.24 -45.74 -41.38
N ALA A 349 -17.26 -44.90 -41.54
CA ALA A 349 -18.58 -45.34 -42.00
C ALA A 349 -18.53 -45.87 -43.45
N SER A 350 -17.64 -45.29 -44.25
CA SER A 350 -17.40 -45.74 -45.63
C SER A 350 -16.72 -47.12 -45.65
N GLU A 351 -15.71 -47.34 -44.81
CA GLU A 351 -15.03 -48.64 -44.68
C GLU A 351 -16.01 -49.75 -44.23
N GLN A 352 -16.94 -49.44 -43.33
CA GLN A 352 -17.99 -50.37 -42.88
C GLN A 352 -19.06 -50.68 -43.95
N SER A 353 -19.37 -49.71 -44.82
CA SER A 353 -20.38 -49.86 -45.91
C SER A 353 -19.80 -50.48 -47.19
N SER A 354 -18.48 -50.49 -47.36
CA SER A 354 -17.78 -51.09 -48.52
C SER A 354 -18.02 -52.60 -48.66
N ASN A 355 -18.56 -53.25 -47.63
CA ASN A 355 -18.97 -54.66 -47.67
C ASN A 355 -20.28 -54.93 -48.44
N ALA A 356 -21.01 -53.91 -48.93
CA ALA A 356 -22.31 -54.14 -49.59
C ALA A 356 -22.54 -53.42 -50.95
N THR A 357 -21.88 -52.30 -51.28
CA THR A 357 -22.15 -51.58 -52.55
C THR A 357 -21.04 -50.59 -52.94
N GLY A 358 -20.37 -50.84 -54.09
CA GLY A 358 -19.67 -49.85 -54.94
C GLY A 358 -18.49 -49.04 -54.33
N PRO A 359 -17.68 -48.37 -55.18
CA PRO A 359 -16.67 -47.44 -54.70
C PRO A 359 -17.32 -46.19 -54.10
N ILE A 360 -16.80 -45.75 -52.95
CA ILE A 360 -17.35 -44.60 -52.21
C ILE A 360 -16.79 -43.33 -52.83
N GLN A 361 -17.68 -42.41 -53.21
CA GLN A 361 -17.33 -41.15 -53.83
C GLN A 361 -17.56 -40.00 -52.84
N ILE A 362 -16.50 -39.26 -52.52
CA ILE A 362 -16.58 -38.02 -51.73
C ILE A 362 -16.44 -36.84 -52.69
N ASP A 363 -17.41 -35.93 -52.67
CA ASP A 363 -17.34 -34.69 -53.43
C ASP A 363 -16.61 -33.60 -52.61
N ALA A 364 -15.40 -33.26 -53.05
CA ALA A 364 -14.57 -32.25 -52.39
C ALA A 364 -15.21 -30.85 -52.37
N ASN A 365 -15.99 -30.48 -53.38
CA ASN A 365 -16.62 -29.15 -53.43
C ASN A 365 -17.79 -29.07 -52.46
N ARG A 366 -18.58 -30.14 -52.37
CA ARG A 366 -19.65 -30.24 -51.37
C ARG A 366 -19.08 -30.24 -49.95
N TRP A 367 -17.97 -30.95 -49.72
CA TRP A 367 -17.29 -30.98 -48.44
C TRP A 367 -16.84 -29.58 -48.00
N LEU A 368 -16.19 -28.83 -48.89
CA LEU A 368 -15.76 -27.45 -48.61
C LEU A 368 -16.94 -26.51 -48.32
N ALA A 369 -18.05 -26.66 -49.06
CA ALA A 369 -19.26 -25.88 -48.79
C ALA A 369 -19.86 -26.19 -47.40
N GLU A 370 -19.86 -27.46 -46.98
CA GLU A 370 -20.30 -27.88 -45.64
C GLU A 370 -19.35 -27.35 -44.54
N MET A 371 -18.04 -27.34 -44.78
CA MET A 371 -17.07 -26.69 -43.90
C MET A 371 -17.35 -25.20 -43.73
N GLU A 372 -17.64 -24.47 -44.82
CA GLU A 372 -17.90 -23.02 -44.78
C GLU A 372 -19.16 -22.66 -43.97
N LEU A 373 -20.19 -23.52 -44.02
CA LEU A 373 -21.42 -23.35 -43.23
C LEU A 373 -21.16 -23.47 -41.72
N SER A 374 -20.13 -24.21 -41.32
CA SER A 374 -19.76 -24.37 -39.90
C SER A 374 -19.02 -23.16 -39.30
N TYR A 375 -18.55 -22.22 -40.13
CA TYR A 375 -17.75 -21.10 -39.64
C TYR A 375 -18.57 -20.01 -38.96
N ALA A 376 -18.09 -19.57 -37.80
CA ALA A 376 -18.68 -18.49 -37.02
C ALA A 376 -17.99 -17.14 -37.28
N THR A 377 -16.80 -17.12 -37.87
CA THR A 377 -15.99 -15.91 -38.02
C THR A 377 -15.66 -15.59 -39.48
N ASP A 378 -15.60 -14.30 -39.83
CA ASP A 378 -15.22 -13.84 -41.18
C ASP A 378 -13.78 -14.21 -41.55
N GLU A 379 -12.92 -14.36 -40.55
CA GLU A 379 -11.56 -14.84 -40.76
C GLU A 379 -11.51 -16.28 -41.24
N GLN A 380 -12.29 -17.19 -40.64
CA GLN A 380 -12.38 -18.57 -41.11
C GLN A 380 -12.84 -18.63 -42.57
N ARG A 381 -13.83 -17.81 -42.94
CA ARG A 381 -14.30 -17.68 -44.33
C ARG A 381 -13.20 -17.11 -45.25
N ASN A 382 -12.46 -16.10 -44.80
CA ASN A 382 -11.38 -15.52 -45.59
C ASN A 382 -10.24 -16.52 -45.84
N ILE A 383 -9.84 -17.27 -44.82
CA ILE A 383 -8.83 -18.34 -44.93
C ILE A 383 -9.33 -19.44 -45.89
N HIS A 384 -10.60 -19.84 -45.77
CA HIS A 384 -11.22 -20.84 -46.65
C HIS A 384 -11.21 -20.44 -48.13
N HIS A 385 -11.39 -19.14 -48.43
CA HIS A 385 -11.35 -18.62 -49.80
C HIS A 385 -9.94 -18.19 -50.25
N GLY A 386 -8.89 -18.46 -49.46
CA GLY A 386 -7.51 -18.05 -49.79
C GLY A 386 -7.29 -16.54 -49.82
N ARG A 387 -8.19 -15.76 -49.20
CA ARG A 387 -8.10 -14.30 -49.12
C ARG A 387 -7.14 -13.94 -47.99
N THR A 388 -6.08 -13.20 -48.31
CA THR A 388 -5.14 -12.72 -47.29
C THR A 388 -5.87 -11.78 -46.34
N THR A 389 -5.90 -12.13 -45.05
CA THR A 389 -6.40 -11.25 -43.99
C THR A 389 -5.55 -9.98 -43.99
N ARG A 390 -6.18 -8.83 -44.26
CA ARG A 390 -5.54 -7.52 -44.19
C ARG A 390 -5.12 -7.30 -42.73
N SER A 391 -3.83 -6.99 -42.53
CA SER A 391 -3.15 -6.77 -41.24
C SER A 391 -4.07 -6.25 -40.11
N VAL A 392 -4.04 -6.97 -38.99
CA VAL A 392 -4.73 -6.73 -37.70
C VAL A 392 -4.17 -5.48 -36.98
N ASN A 393 -4.15 -4.34 -37.65
CA ASN A 393 -3.80 -3.03 -37.07
C ASN A 393 -4.97 -2.05 -37.06
N ALA A 394 -6.16 -2.48 -37.50
CA ALA A 394 -7.40 -1.76 -37.24
C ALA A 394 -8.00 -2.33 -35.94
N GLN A 395 -8.24 -1.45 -34.95
CA GLN A 395 -9.03 -1.79 -33.77
C GLN A 395 -10.27 -2.59 -34.18
N PRO A 396 -10.62 -3.68 -33.48
CA PRO A 396 -11.81 -4.44 -33.80
C PRO A 396 -12.99 -3.48 -33.70
N SER A 397 -13.59 -3.16 -34.84
CA SER A 397 -14.82 -2.38 -34.84
C SER A 397 -15.88 -3.24 -34.16
N SER A 398 -16.69 -2.64 -33.28
CA SER A 398 -17.79 -3.31 -32.56
C SER A 398 -18.86 -3.90 -33.49
N ALA A 399 -18.67 -3.84 -34.81
CA ALA A 399 -19.54 -4.37 -35.85
C ALA A 399 -19.17 -5.80 -36.32
N ASP A 400 -18.00 -6.35 -35.94
CA ASP A 400 -17.56 -7.69 -36.40
C ASP A 400 -18.03 -8.84 -35.48
N ILE A 401 -18.86 -8.55 -34.48
CA ILE A 401 -19.44 -9.54 -33.56
C ILE A 401 -20.94 -9.60 -33.85
N THR A 402 -21.36 -10.60 -34.62
CA THR A 402 -22.78 -10.96 -34.67
C THR A 402 -23.10 -11.69 -33.37
N PHE A 403 -23.79 -11.00 -32.45
CA PHE A 403 -24.33 -11.61 -31.24
C PHE A 403 -25.35 -12.68 -31.61
N PHE A 404 -25.14 -13.91 -31.13
CA PHE A 404 -26.18 -14.93 -30.98
C PHE A 404 -26.17 -15.48 -29.56
#